data_AF-A0A7J4I6S6-F1
#
_entry.id   AF-A0A7J4I6S6-F1
#
_cell.length_a   1.000
_cell.length_b   1.000
_cell.length_c   1.000
_cell.angle_alpha   90.00
_cell.angle_beta   90.00
_cell.angle_gamma   90.00
#
_symmetry.space_group_name_H-M   'P 1'
#
loop_
_entity.id
_entity.type
_entity.pdbx_description
1 polymer ?
#
loop_
_entity_poly.entity_id
_entity_poly.type
_entity_poly.pdbx_seq_one_letter_code
_entity_poly.pdbx_strand_id
1 'polypeptide(L)'
;MGIHKKKKGNVALFFVGTQEGIKSFGESIQTLVNTILLTIVYLGGVGTAWLMCKISGRTFFTGKPQQEAKTYWEPLDLKKKPIEEYRRQF
;
A
#
# COMPACT_ATOMS: atom_id res chain seq x y z
N MET A 1 -4.57 -21.09 45.18
CA MET A 1 -3.25 -21.17 44.50
C MET A 1 -2.74 -19.73 44.34
N GLY A 2 -1.92 -19.27 45.29
CA GLY A 2 -1.62 -17.84 45.48
C GLY A 2 -0.56 -17.33 44.50
N ILE A 3 -0.89 -16.28 43.75
CA ILE A 3 0.03 -15.60 42.85
C ILE A 3 0.93 -14.69 43.69
N HIS A 4 2.14 -15.17 44.01
CA HIS A 4 3.19 -14.34 44.59
C HIS A 4 3.65 -13.29 43.56
N LYS A 5 3.05 -12.09 43.57
CA LYS A 5 3.64 -10.91 42.94
C LYS A 5 4.90 -10.53 43.71
N LYS A 6 6.07 -11.00 43.25
CA LYS A 6 7.37 -10.50 43.71
C LYS A 6 7.41 -9.00 43.45
N LYS A 7 7.42 -8.21 44.52
CA LYS A 7 7.65 -6.76 44.50
C LYS A 7 9.09 -6.54 44.04
N LYS A 8 9.31 -6.41 42.72
CA LYS A 8 10.63 -6.05 42.18
C LYS A 8 10.97 -4.66 42.71
N GLY A 9 12.15 -4.52 43.33
CA GLY A 9 12.62 -3.22 43.83
C GLY A 9 12.71 -2.21 42.69
N ASN A 10 12.52 -0.93 43.00
CA ASN A 10 12.42 0.16 42.03
C ASN A 10 13.55 0.12 40.99
N VAL A 11 14.77 -0.19 41.41
CA VAL A 11 15.96 -0.32 40.55
C VAL A 11 15.78 -1.37 39.45
N ALA A 12 15.21 -2.53 39.75
CA ALA A 12 14.97 -3.57 38.75
C ALA A 12 13.91 -3.16 37.71
N LEU A 13 12.97 -2.29 38.10
CA LEU A 13 11.95 -1.76 37.21
C LEU A 13 12.52 -0.69 36.28
N PHE A 14 13.47 0.12 36.77
CA PHE A 14 14.26 1.04 35.93
C PHE A 14 15.05 0.31 34.84
N PHE A 15 15.77 -0.77 35.18
CA PHE A 15 16.54 -1.52 34.18
C PHE A 15 15.65 -2.19 33.12
N VAL A 16 14.47 -2.69 33.52
CA VAL A 16 13.49 -3.25 32.58
C VAL A 16 12.97 -2.16 31.63
N GLY A 17 12.62 -0.98 32.15
CA GLY A 17 12.17 0.15 31.33
C GLY A 17 13.25 0.63 30.36
N THR A 18 14.52 0.69 30.79
CA THR A 18 15.64 1.04 29.90
C THR A 18 15.85 0.00 28.80
N GLN A 19 15.73 -1.30 29.12
CA GLN A 19 15.85 -2.38 28.14
C GLN A 19 14.72 -2.34 27.11
N GLU A 20 13.48 -2.09 27.55
CA GLU A 20 12.33 -1.91 26.67
C GLU A 20 12.50 -0.69 25.77
N GLY A 21 13.02 0.43 26.31
CA GLY A 21 13.33 1.63 25.55
C GLY A 21 14.36 1.41 24.45
N ILE A 22 15.46 0.70 24.75
CA ILE A 22 16.48 0.35 23.75
C ILE A 22 15.90 -0.53 22.64
N LYS A 23 15.05 -1.51 23.00
CA LYS A 23 14.40 -2.38 22.03
C LYS A 23 13.49 -1.59 21.07
N SER A 24 12.63 -0.74 21.61
CA SER A 24 11.72 0.10 20.82
C SER A 24 12.47 1.10 19.94
N PHE A 25 13.58 1.66 20.43
CA PHE A 25 14.46 2.51 19.63
C PHE A 25 15.06 1.73 18.45
N GLY A 26 15.54 0.51 18.69
CA GLY A 26 16.05 -0.37 17.64
C GLY A 26 15.00 -0.67 16.56
N GLU A 27 13.77 -1.01 16.97
CA GLU A 27 12.64 -1.24 16.05
C GLU A 27 12.30 0.02 15.22
N SER A 28 12.38 1.20 15.83
CA SER A 28 12.15 2.48 15.14
C SER A 28 13.22 2.76 14.10
N ILE A 29 14.49 2.57 14.44
CA ILE A 29 15.61 2.73 13.52
C ILE A 29 15.53 1.73 12.37
N GLN A 30 15.20 0.47 12.66
CA GLN A 30 15.02 -0.54 11.63
C GLN A 30 13.92 -0.15 10.64
N THR A 31 12.80 0.35 11.14
CA THR A 31 11.68 0.82 10.30
C THR A 31 12.10 2.00 9.44
N LEU A 32 12.83 2.97 10.01
CA LEU A 32 13.34 4.14 9.29
C LEU A 32 14.30 3.72 8.16
N VAL A 33 15.28 2.88 8.47
CA VAL A 33 16.25 2.38 7.49
C VAL A 33 15.57 1.62 6.38
N ASN A 34 14.64 0.71 6.71
CA ASN A 34 13.90 -0.05 5.71
C ASN A 34 13.06 0.86 4.80
N THR A 35 12.43 1.88 5.36
CA THR A 35 11.65 2.86 4.59
C THR A 35 12.52 3.66 3.64
N ILE A 36 13.69 4.12 4.09
CA ILE A 36 14.66 4.84 3.25
C ILE A 36 15.16 3.91 2.12
N LEU A 37 15.54 2.68 2.45
CA LEU A 37 16.03 1.69 1.49
C LEU A 37 14.96 1.38 0.43
N LEU A 38 13.72 1.09 0.86
CA LEU A 38 12.59 0.87 -0.04
C LEU A 38 12.32 2.09 -0.92
N THR A 39 12.42 3.30 -0.38
CA THR A 39 12.22 4.53 -1.15
C THR A 39 13.27 4.65 -2.26
N ILE A 40 14.54 4.42 -1.93
CA ILE A 40 15.63 4.46 -2.91
C ILE A 40 15.43 3.39 -3.98
N VAL A 41 15.12 2.15 -3.59
CA VAL A 41 14.87 1.04 -4.53
C VAL A 41 13.64 1.31 -5.39
N TYR A 42 12.59 1.90 -4.84
CA TYR A 42 11.38 2.23 -5.57
C TYR A 42 11.67 3.33 -6.61
N LEU A 43 12.34 4.41 -6.22
CA LEU A 43 12.71 5.47 -7.15
C LEU A 43 13.72 4.98 -8.20
N GLY A 44 14.69 4.16 -7.81
CA GLY A 44 15.65 3.55 -8.72
C GLY A 44 14.99 2.56 -9.69
N GLY A 45 14.24 1.58 -9.18
CA GLY A 45 13.60 0.53 -9.98
C GLY A 45 12.41 1.02 -10.79
N VAL A 46 11.43 1.66 -10.14
CA VAL A 46 10.24 2.17 -10.83
C VAL A 46 10.58 3.39 -11.68
N GLY A 47 11.46 4.27 -11.21
CA GLY A 47 11.91 5.43 -11.99
C GLY A 47 12.68 5.02 -13.24
N THR A 48 13.57 4.02 -13.16
CA THR A 48 14.24 3.48 -14.36
C THR A 48 13.27 2.74 -15.27
N ALA A 49 12.34 1.95 -14.74
CA ALA A 49 11.30 1.29 -15.54
C ALA A 49 10.41 2.30 -16.28
N TRP A 50 10.03 3.40 -15.61
CA TRP A 50 9.28 4.50 -16.21
C TRP A 50 10.09 5.20 -17.30
N LEU A 51 11.38 5.48 -17.04
CA LEU A 51 12.27 6.08 -18.02
C LEU A 51 12.43 5.18 -19.26
N MET A 52 12.59 3.87 -19.07
CA MET A 52 12.67 2.89 -20.16
C MET A 52 11.38 2.82 -20.98
N CYS A 53 10.22 2.90 -20.34
CA CYS A 53 8.93 2.95 -21.04
C CYS A 53 8.77 4.24 -21.85
N LYS A 54 9.22 5.37 -21.30
CA LYS A 54 9.22 6.66 -22.01
C LYS A 54 10.12 6.62 -23.25
N ILE A 55 11.30 6.02 -23.16
CA ILE A 55 12.23 5.84 -24.31
C ILE A 55 11.62 4.89 -25.35
N SER A 56 10.93 3.84 -24.90
CA SER A 56 10.28 2.86 -25.79
C SER A 56 9.00 3.38 -26.47
N GLY A 57 8.64 4.65 -26.27
CA GLY A 57 7.40 5.24 -26.80
C GLY A 57 6.11 4.62 -26.25
N ARG A 58 6.21 3.75 -25.24
CA ARG A 58 5.07 3.12 -24.57
C ARG A 58 4.76 3.91 -23.31
N THR A 59 3.81 4.82 -23.43
CA THR A 59 3.23 5.52 -22.28
C THR A 59 2.50 4.52 -21.40
N PHE A 60 3.01 4.30 -20.18
CA PHE A 60 2.45 3.41 -19.15
C PHE A 60 0.95 3.65 -18.88
N PHE A 61 0.47 4.87 -19.15
CA PHE A 61 -0.88 5.37 -18.89
C PHE A 61 -1.59 5.96 -20.11
N THR A 62 -1.17 5.67 -21.36
CA THR A 62 -2.07 5.93 -22.51
C THR A 62 -3.10 4.81 -22.64
N GLY A 63 -3.92 4.66 -21.60
CA GLY A 63 -5.32 4.43 -21.87
C GLY A 63 -5.88 5.77 -22.30
N LYS A 64 -5.85 6.09 -23.60
CA LYS A 64 -6.96 6.89 -24.12
C LYS A 64 -8.19 6.12 -23.67
N PRO A 65 -9.13 6.67 -22.87
CA PRO A 65 -10.38 5.97 -22.66
C PRO A 65 -10.85 5.61 -24.06
N GLN A 66 -11.15 4.34 -24.26
CA GLN A 66 -11.64 3.73 -25.49
C GLN A 66 -13.01 4.34 -25.85
N GLN A 67 -13.09 5.66 -26.02
CA GLN A 67 -14.25 6.37 -26.54
C GLN A 67 -14.51 5.96 -28.00
N GLU A 68 -13.52 5.37 -28.68
CA GLU A 68 -13.61 4.87 -30.04
C GLU A 68 -13.57 3.34 -30.15
N ALA A 69 -13.33 2.58 -29.08
CA ALA A 69 -13.60 1.16 -29.19
C ALA A 69 -15.11 0.98 -29.18
N LYS A 70 -15.62 0.16 -30.10
CA LYS A 70 -16.95 -0.43 -30.00
C LYS A 70 -17.01 -1.23 -28.71
N THR A 71 -17.22 -0.56 -27.59
CA THR A 71 -17.55 -1.18 -26.34
C THR A 71 -18.91 -1.85 -26.54
N TYR A 72 -19.06 -3.09 -26.07
CA TYR A 72 -20.36 -3.78 -26.04
C TYR A 72 -21.38 -3.07 -25.15
N TRP A 73 -20.95 -2.01 -24.46
CA TRP A 73 -21.74 -1.15 -23.60
C TRP A 73 -22.52 -0.15 -24.45
N GLU A 74 -23.78 -0.47 -24.74
CA GLU A 74 -24.74 0.53 -25.20
C GLU A 74 -24.90 1.63 -24.13
N PRO A 75 -25.09 2.90 -24.51
CA PRO A 75 -25.37 3.97 -23.56
C PRO A 75 -26.63 3.62 -22.74
N LEU A 76 -26.51 3.69 -21.41
CA LEU A 76 -27.57 3.33 -20.46
C LEU A 76 -28.71 4.35 -20.50
N ASP A 77 -29.55 4.29 -21.53
CA ASP A 77 -30.67 5.20 -21.72
C ASP A 77 -31.94 4.62 -21.10
N LEU A 78 -32.05 4.70 -19.76
CA LEU A 78 -33.11 4.10 -18.90
C LEU A 78 -34.55 4.43 -19.31
N LYS A 79 -34.75 5.31 -20.30
CA LYS A 79 -36.07 5.70 -20.83
C LYS A 79 -36.54 4.87 -22.03
N LYS A 80 -35.65 4.11 -22.68
CA LYS A 80 -35.94 3.47 -23.97
C LYS A 80 -36.22 1.97 -23.90
N LYS A 81 -35.70 1.26 -22.88
CA LYS A 81 -35.81 -0.20 -22.78
C LYS A 81 -36.37 -0.63 -21.42
N PRO A 82 -37.11 -1.75 -21.35
CA PRO A 82 -37.61 -2.30 -20.10
C PRO A 82 -36.46 -2.77 -19.19
N ILE A 83 -36.63 -2.64 -17.87
CA ILE A 83 -35.57 -2.81 -16.87
C ILE A 83 -34.95 -4.21 -16.87
N GLU A 84 -35.70 -5.20 -17.36
CA GLU A 84 -35.27 -6.59 -17.51
C GLU A 84 -34.10 -6.74 -18.50
N GLU A 85 -34.01 -5.89 -19.53
CA GLU A 85 -32.92 -5.95 -20.51
C GLU A 85 -31.58 -5.45 -19.93
N TYR A 86 -31.61 -4.47 -19.03
CA TYR A 86 -30.40 -3.95 -18.36
C TYR A 86 -29.79 -4.96 -17.38
N ARG A 87 -30.62 -5.80 -16.77
CA ARG A 87 -30.15 -6.81 -15.81
C ARG A 87 -29.30 -7.91 -16.47
N ARG A 88 -29.32 -8.04 -17.80
CA ARG A 88 -28.51 -9.01 -18.54
C ARG A 88 -27.08 -8.53 -18.83
N GLN A 89 -26.77 -7.26 -18.56
CA GLN A 89 -25.45 -6.67 -18.84
C GLN A 89 -24.45 -6.82 -17.68
N PHE A 90 -24.92 -7.24 -16.50
CA PHE A 90 -24.12 -7.51 -15.30
C PHE A 90 -24.32 -8.96 -14.85
#